data_AF-A0A143Y0Z8-F1
#
_entry.id   AF-A0A143Y0Z8-F1
#
_cell.length_a   1.000
_cell.length_b   1.000
_cell.length_c   1.000
_cell.angle_alpha   90.00
_cell.angle_beta   90.00
_cell.angle_gamma   90.00
#
_symmetry.space_group_name_H-M   'P 1'
#
loop_
_entity.id
_entity.type
_entity.pdbx_description
1 polymer ?
#
loop_
_entity_poly.entity_id
_entity_poly.type
_entity_poly.pdbx_seq_one_letter_code
_entity_poly.pdbx_strand_id
1 'polypeptide(L)'
;MKKKLWTLAVVLSAVFLFPGAAPAVKARSVNPETEQAETMAKKKSAKLSKKVYRQIKGWWTNVSSGGTDRKFTRTKMKVYDRNTGECIGKMKIYGCKKVKGGYLIKLKNSRGEKLSYKFNKKADMMENYMGWKADGDYYSGSSSLFRGKWG
;
A
#
# COMPACT_ATOMS: atom_id res chain seq x y z
N MET A 1 -51.71 -38.27 9.43
CA MET A 1 -52.95 -37.54 9.06
C MET A 1 -52.62 -36.05 9.04
N LYS A 2 -52.82 -35.36 7.90
CA LYS A 2 -53.81 -34.26 7.73
C LYS A 2 -53.57 -33.13 8.76
N LYS A 3 -53.17 -31.89 8.45
CA LYS A 3 -53.64 -30.88 7.47
C LYS A 3 -52.76 -29.62 7.73
N LYS A 4 -52.27 -28.91 6.70
CA LYS A 4 -52.93 -27.79 6.01
C LYS A 4 -53.32 -26.63 6.96
N LEU A 5 -52.74 -25.43 6.75
CA LEU A 5 -53.43 -24.20 6.28
C LEU A 5 -54.35 -23.57 7.37
N TRP A 6 -54.54 -22.26 7.61
CA TRP A 6 -54.43 -21.05 6.81
C TRP A 6 -54.85 -19.81 7.66
N THR A 7 -54.27 -18.65 7.31
CA THR A 7 -54.88 -17.31 7.13
C THR A 7 -55.68 -16.54 8.20
N LEU A 8 -55.62 -15.20 7.99
CA LEU A 8 -56.53 -14.09 8.37
C LEU A 8 -56.26 -13.49 9.77
N ALA A 9 -56.33 -12.18 10.02
CA ALA A 9 -56.56 -10.99 9.20
C ALA A 9 -56.40 -9.75 10.10
N VAL A 10 -55.98 -8.63 9.49
CA VAL A 10 -56.48 -7.26 9.68
C VAL A 10 -56.61 -6.72 11.11
N VAL A 11 -55.81 -5.69 11.43
CA VAL A 11 -56.40 -4.41 11.88
C VAL A 11 -55.71 -3.25 11.17
N LEU A 12 -56.55 -2.53 10.44
CA LEU A 12 -56.36 -1.25 9.79
C LEU A 12 -56.15 -0.17 10.85
N SER A 13 -55.17 0.72 10.70
CA SER A 13 -55.21 2.03 11.35
C SER A 13 -54.69 3.07 10.38
N ALA A 14 -55.64 3.83 9.85
CA ALA A 14 -55.45 4.97 9.00
C ALA A 14 -54.93 6.15 9.82
N VAL A 15 -53.87 6.82 9.35
CA VAL A 15 -53.56 8.18 9.76
C VAL A 15 -53.27 9.01 8.51
N PHE A 16 -54.27 9.86 8.22
CA PHE A 16 -54.29 11.18 7.59
C PHE A 16 -53.17 11.62 6.64
N LEU A 17 -53.62 12.01 5.44
CA LEU A 17 -52.92 12.79 4.44
C LEU A 17 -52.38 14.13 4.99
N PHE A 18 -51.15 14.46 4.61
CA PHE A 18 -50.76 15.83 4.22
C PHE A 18 -49.91 15.77 2.94
N PRO A 19 -50.12 16.68 1.96
CA PRO A 19 -49.40 16.66 0.70
C PRO A 19 -48.07 17.40 0.86
N GLY A 20 -46.97 16.65 0.94
CA GLY A 20 -45.61 17.19 0.94
C GLY A 20 -44.82 16.51 -0.17
N ALA A 21 -44.33 17.31 -1.12
CA ALA A 21 -43.58 16.87 -2.29
C ALA A 21 -42.49 15.84 -1.96
N ALA A 22 -42.58 14.65 -2.54
CA ALA A 22 -41.50 13.68 -2.52
C ALA A 22 -40.38 14.16 -3.46
N PRO A 23 -39.14 14.36 -2.98
CA PRO A 23 -38.00 14.33 -3.89
C PRO A 23 -37.85 12.89 -4.38
N ALA A 24 -37.94 12.70 -5.69
CA ALA A 24 -37.63 11.44 -6.34
C ALA A 24 -36.23 10.99 -5.92
N VAL A 25 -36.15 9.99 -5.04
CA VAL A 25 -34.93 9.25 -4.76
C VAL A 25 -34.59 8.51 -6.05
N LYS A 26 -33.72 9.12 -6.86
CA LYS A 26 -33.06 8.43 -7.96
C LYS A 26 -32.36 7.22 -7.36
N ALA A 27 -32.92 6.04 -7.59
CA ALA A 27 -32.24 4.77 -7.43
C ALA A 27 -30.95 4.88 -8.24
N ARG A 28 -29.83 5.03 -7.54
CA ARG A 28 -28.51 5.01 -8.16
C ARG A 28 -28.31 3.55 -8.57
N SER A 29 -28.55 3.27 -9.85
CA SER A 29 -28.12 2.04 -10.51
C SER A 29 -26.63 1.87 -10.20
N VAL A 30 -26.32 0.96 -9.28
CA VAL A 30 -24.94 0.55 -9.04
C VAL A 30 -24.64 -0.43 -10.15
N ASN A 31 -24.10 0.09 -11.26
CA ASN A 31 -23.56 -0.75 -12.32
C ASN A 31 -22.47 -1.66 -11.72
N PRO A 32 -22.65 -2.98 -11.69
CA PRO A 32 -21.68 -3.92 -11.11
C PRO A 32 -20.39 -4.01 -11.94
N GLU A 33 -20.35 -3.45 -13.14
CA GLU A 33 -19.18 -3.43 -14.02
C GLU A 33 -18.04 -2.52 -13.51
N THR A 34 -18.35 -1.48 -12.73
CA THR A 34 -17.33 -0.57 -12.20
C THR A 34 -16.55 -1.16 -11.01
N GLU A 35 -17.17 -2.02 -10.19
CA GLU A 35 -16.47 -2.71 -9.09
C GLU A 35 -15.61 -3.89 -9.58
N GLN A 36 -15.99 -4.52 -10.69
CA GLN A 36 -15.19 -5.59 -11.31
C GLN A 36 -13.95 -5.05 -12.05
N ALA A 37 -13.99 -3.80 -12.53
CA ALA A 37 -12.81 -3.15 -13.12
C ALA A 37 -11.74 -2.77 -12.08
N GLU A 38 -12.14 -2.40 -10.86
CA GLU A 38 -11.19 -2.08 -9.78
C GLU A 38 -10.57 -3.32 -9.12
N THR A 39 -11.28 -4.45 -9.14
CA THR A 39 -10.80 -5.71 -8.56
C THR A 39 -9.95 -6.56 -9.53
N MET A 40 -10.01 -6.31 -10.84
CA MET A 40 -9.19 -7.04 -11.84
C MET A 40 -7.84 -6.40 -12.16
N ALA A 41 -7.56 -5.17 -11.70
CA ALA A 41 -6.19 -4.67 -11.66
C ALA A 41 -5.46 -5.22 -10.42
N LYS A 42 -5.26 -6.55 -10.34
CA LYS A 42 -4.17 -7.15 -9.56
C LYS A 42 -2.87 -6.55 -10.10
N LYS A 43 -2.53 -5.34 -9.65
CA LYS A 43 -1.35 -4.56 -10.07
C LYS A 43 -0.16 -5.50 -10.01
N LYS A 44 0.32 -5.91 -11.20
CA LYS A 44 1.53 -6.71 -11.35
C LYS A 44 2.58 -6.08 -10.46
N SER A 45 3.09 -6.84 -9.49
CA SER A 45 4.19 -6.39 -8.64
C SER A 45 5.29 -5.86 -9.54
N ALA A 46 5.67 -4.60 -9.37
CA ALA A 46 6.66 -3.98 -10.24
C ALA A 46 8.01 -4.64 -10.00
N LYS A 47 8.69 -4.99 -11.08
CA LYS A 47 10.04 -5.56 -11.05
C LYS A 47 11.03 -4.49 -11.45
N LEU A 48 12.06 -4.26 -10.64
CA LEU A 48 13.17 -3.40 -11.00
C LEU A 48 13.86 -3.91 -12.27
N SER A 49 14.26 -2.97 -13.13
CA SER A 49 15.13 -3.28 -14.25
C SER A 49 16.46 -3.86 -13.74
N LYS A 50 17.12 -4.68 -14.56
CA LYS A 50 18.43 -5.26 -14.18
C LYS A 50 19.44 -4.15 -13.86
N LYS A 51 19.42 -3.04 -14.61
CA LYS A 51 20.29 -1.88 -14.40
C LYS A 51 20.09 -1.24 -13.03
N VAL A 52 18.86 -0.91 -12.66
CA VAL A 52 18.56 -0.31 -11.35
C VAL A 52 18.94 -1.27 -10.23
N TYR A 53 18.54 -2.55 -10.35
CA TYR A 53 18.85 -3.56 -9.35
C TYR A 53 20.36 -3.72 -9.13
N ARG A 54 21.17 -3.72 -10.19
CA ARG A 54 22.64 -3.81 -10.05
C ARG A 54 23.24 -2.64 -9.26
N GLN A 55 22.61 -1.47 -9.29
CA GLN A 55 23.07 -0.30 -8.54
C GLN A 55 22.66 -0.37 -7.06
N ILE A 56 21.51 -0.98 -6.76
CA ILE A 56 20.99 -1.02 -5.39
C ILE A 56 21.14 -2.39 -4.70
N LYS A 57 21.67 -3.40 -5.38
CA LYS A 57 21.91 -4.72 -4.78
C LYS A 57 22.89 -4.59 -3.61
N GLY A 58 22.81 -5.51 -2.67
CA GLY A 58 23.65 -5.53 -1.48
C GLY A 58 22.88 -5.18 -0.22
N TRP A 59 23.65 -5.02 0.86
CA TRP A 59 23.14 -4.63 2.17
C TRP A 59 23.06 -3.12 2.29
N TRP A 60 22.06 -2.69 3.05
CA TRP A 60 21.80 -1.32 3.39
C TRP A 60 21.45 -1.25 4.87
N THR A 61 22.00 -0.30 5.61
CA THR A 61 21.72 -0.15 7.04
C THR A 61 21.15 1.22 7.30
N ASN A 62 20.15 1.34 8.19
CA ASN A 62 19.70 2.66 8.63
C ASN A 62 20.63 3.21 9.74
N VAL A 63 20.57 4.52 9.94
CA VAL A 63 21.47 5.24 10.87
C VAL A 63 21.06 5.13 12.34
N SER A 64 19.82 4.73 12.63
CA SER A 64 19.33 4.77 14.01
C SER A 64 20.02 3.73 14.88
N SER A 65 20.31 4.07 16.13
CA SER A 65 20.98 3.20 17.12
C SER A 65 20.26 1.87 17.38
N GLY A 66 18.93 1.81 17.22
CA GLY A 66 18.11 0.57 17.28
C GLY A 66 17.66 0.03 15.92
N GLY A 67 18.26 0.53 14.84
CA GLY A 67 17.95 0.32 13.44
C GLY A 67 17.76 -1.09 12.87
N THR A 68 17.62 -1.13 11.54
CA THR A 68 17.41 -2.36 10.78
C THR A 68 18.33 -2.41 9.58
N ASP A 69 18.71 -3.61 9.17
CA ASP A 69 19.34 -3.84 7.87
C ASP A 69 18.29 -4.15 6.81
N ARG A 70 18.60 -3.80 5.57
CA ARG A 70 17.72 -3.93 4.42
C ARG A 70 18.48 -4.60 3.29
N LYS A 71 17.79 -5.48 2.56
CA LYS A 71 18.32 -6.12 1.35
C LYS A 71 17.30 -6.04 0.22
N PHE A 72 17.71 -5.44 -0.89
CA PHE A 72 16.86 -5.35 -2.07
C PHE A 72 17.00 -6.59 -2.95
N THR A 73 15.87 -7.02 -3.48
CA THR A 73 15.78 -7.91 -4.64
C THR A 73 15.12 -7.15 -5.78
N ARG A 74 14.92 -7.79 -6.93
CA ARG A 74 14.23 -7.15 -8.05
C ARG A 74 12.74 -6.90 -7.81
N THR A 75 12.10 -7.55 -6.85
CA THR A 75 10.65 -7.48 -6.64
C THR A 75 10.23 -7.06 -5.22
N LYS A 76 11.16 -7.06 -4.28
CA LYS A 76 10.90 -6.76 -2.86
C LYS A 76 12.15 -6.30 -2.14
N MET A 77 11.96 -5.57 -1.06
CA MET A 77 12.95 -5.30 -0.02
C MET A 77 12.65 -6.22 1.17
N LYS A 78 13.69 -6.83 1.75
CA LYS A 78 13.62 -7.53 3.03
C LYS A 78 14.20 -6.63 4.13
N VAL A 79 13.62 -6.74 5.31
CA VAL A 79 14.01 -6.03 6.52
C VAL A 79 14.52 -7.05 7.52
N TYR A 80 15.65 -6.74 8.13
CA TYR A 80 16.34 -7.59 9.07
C TYR A 80 16.55 -6.84 10.38
N ASP A 81 16.29 -7.52 11.48
CA ASP A 81 16.74 -7.07 12.78
C ASP A 81 18.27 -7.14 12.82
N ARG A 82 18.91 -6.09 13.34
CA ARG A 82 20.39 -6.03 13.36
C ARG A 82 21.00 -6.88 14.46
N ASN A 83 20.29 -7.11 15.56
CA ASN A 83 20.79 -7.84 16.70
C ASN A 83 20.69 -9.35 16.45
N THR A 84 19.55 -9.81 15.95
CA THR A 84 19.32 -11.25 15.69
C THR A 84 19.72 -11.67 14.28
N GLY A 85 19.81 -10.73 13.34
CA GLY A 85 20.02 -11.01 11.91
C GLY A 85 18.79 -11.63 11.24
N GLU A 86 17.65 -11.75 11.93
CA GLU A 86 16.46 -12.39 11.41
C GLU A 86 15.66 -11.48 10.48
N CYS A 87 15.00 -12.09 9.50
CA CYS A 87 14.16 -11.36 8.54
C CYS A 87 12.79 -11.01 9.15
N ILE A 88 12.68 -9.86 9.80
CA ILE A 88 11.46 -9.38 10.46
C ILE A 88 10.40 -8.81 9.52
N GLY A 89 10.74 -8.51 8.25
CA GLY A 89 9.78 -7.86 7.36
C GLY A 89 10.09 -7.96 5.87
N LYS A 90 9.05 -7.76 5.06
CA LYS A 90 9.16 -7.72 3.59
C LYS A 90 8.24 -6.64 3.03
N MET A 91 8.75 -5.83 2.11
CA MET A 91 7.97 -4.86 1.35
C MET A 91 8.09 -5.15 -0.13
N LYS A 92 6.96 -5.24 -0.85
CA LYS A 92 6.93 -5.45 -2.29
C LYS A 92 7.25 -4.14 -3.01
N ILE A 93 7.98 -4.24 -4.12
CA ILE A 93 8.22 -3.11 -5.02
C ILE A 93 6.98 -2.87 -5.86
N TYR A 94 6.48 -1.64 -5.80
CA TYR A 94 5.28 -1.19 -6.52
C TYR A 94 5.60 -0.26 -7.69
N GLY A 95 6.79 0.34 -7.70
CA GLY A 95 7.23 1.17 -8.81
C GLY A 95 8.65 1.66 -8.63
N CYS A 96 9.23 2.11 -9.73
CA CYS A 96 10.53 2.76 -9.75
C CYS A 96 10.52 3.87 -10.81
N LYS A 97 10.75 5.11 -10.40
CA LYS A 97 10.80 6.28 -11.29
C LYS A 97 12.20 6.86 -11.31
N LYS A 98 12.74 7.19 -12.48
CA LYS A 98 13.98 7.97 -12.59
C LYS A 98 13.70 9.40 -12.10
N VAL A 99 14.55 9.91 -11.23
CA VAL A 99 14.48 11.28 -10.70
C VAL A 99 15.86 11.94 -10.83
N LYS A 100 15.93 13.26 -10.62
CA LYS A 100 17.23 13.96 -10.61
C LYS A 100 18.16 13.29 -9.59
N GLY A 101 19.35 12.89 -10.04
CA GLY A 101 20.35 12.25 -9.19
C GLY A 101 20.18 10.73 -8.95
N GLY A 102 19.10 10.10 -9.39
CA GLY A 102 18.94 8.65 -9.20
C GLY A 102 17.54 8.09 -9.44
N TYR A 103 16.98 7.38 -8.47
CA TYR A 103 15.67 6.70 -8.61
C TYR A 103 14.82 6.80 -7.35
N LEU A 104 13.52 6.98 -7.53
CA LEU A 104 12.51 6.84 -6.48
C LEU A 104 11.88 5.44 -6.57
N ILE A 105 12.10 4.62 -5.55
CA ILE A 105 11.59 3.26 -5.44
C ILE A 105 10.40 3.26 -4.47
N LYS A 106 9.24 2.81 -4.94
CA LYS A 106 8.00 2.75 -4.16
C LYS A 106 7.78 1.35 -3.62
N LEU A 107 7.48 1.24 -2.33
CA LEU A 107 7.32 0.01 -1.59
C LEU A 107 5.96 -0.05 -0.90
N LYS A 108 5.42 -1.27 -0.72
CA LYS A 108 4.20 -1.53 0.05
C LYS A 108 4.32 -2.86 0.79
N ASN A 109 3.96 -2.93 2.07
CA ASN A 109 3.89 -4.21 2.79
C ASN A 109 2.50 -4.87 2.67
N SER A 110 2.31 -6.03 3.31
CA SER A 110 1.03 -6.74 3.32
C SER A 110 -0.08 -6.01 4.07
N ARG A 111 0.26 -5.20 5.07
CA ARG A 111 -0.67 -4.39 5.87
C ARG A 111 -1.15 -3.12 5.15
N GLY A 112 -0.58 -2.81 3.98
CA GLY A 112 -0.96 -1.66 3.19
C GLY A 112 -0.08 -0.43 3.38
N GLU A 113 0.84 -0.47 4.34
CA GLU A 113 1.78 0.62 4.63
C GLU A 113 2.68 0.88 3.43
N LYS A 114 2.84 2.17 3.12
CA LYS A 114 3.56 2.67 1.95
C LYS A 114 4.84 3.36 2.41
N LEU A 115 5.91 3.15 1.66
CA LEU A 115 7.19 3.79 1.88
C LEU A 115 7.85 4.03 0.53
N SER A 116 8.74 5.01 0.45
CA SER A 116 9.60 5.16 -0.71
C SER A 116 11.02 5.50 -0.33
N TYR A 117 11.95 5.07 -1.18
CA TYR A 117 13.36 5.40 -1.09
C TYR A 117 13.80 6.17 -2.32
N LYS A 118 14.39 7.35 -2.13
CA LYS A 118 15.12 8.03 -3.19
C LYS A 118 16.59 7.62 -3.11
N PHE A 119 16.99 6.73 -4.02
CA PHE A 119 18.39 6.36 -4.18
C PHE A 119 19.15 7.48 -4.88
N ASN A 120 20.15 8.04 -4.20
CA ASN A 120 21.08 9.01 -4.73
C ASN A 120 22.35 8.30 -5.21
N LYS A 121 22.62 8.38 -6.52
CA LYS A 121 23.77 7.68 -7.12
C LYS A 121 25.13 8.27 -6.72
N LYS A 122 25.20 9.58 -6.47
CA LYS A 122 26.46 10.27 -6.17
C LYS A 122 26.89 10.01 -4.72
N ALA A 123 25.94 10.06 -3.80
CA ALA A 123 26.19 9.85 -2.37
C ALA A 123 26.07 8.38 -1.94
N ASP A 124 25.69 7.49 -2.86
CA ASP A 124 25.40 6.08 -2.62
C ASP A 124 24.52 5.80 -1.38
N MET A 125 23.44 6.58 -1.25
CA MET A 125 22.52 6.52 -0.11
C MET A 125 21.06 6.42 -0.55
N MET A 126 20.19 5.97 0.36
CA MET A 126 18.74 5.95 0.16
C MET A 126 18.03 6.85 1.17
N GLU A 127 17.51 7.98 0.69
CA GLU A 127 16.67 8.86 1.50
C GLU A 127 15.30 8.21 1.70
N ASN A 128 14.84 8.12 2.95
CA ASN A 128 13.57 7.50 3.30
C ASN A 128 12.43 8.53 3.32
N TYR A 129 11.28 8.13 2.77
CA TYR A 129 10.05 8.91 2.85
C TYR A 129 8.86 8.02 3.24
N MET A 130 8.07 8.48 4.20
CA MET A 130 6.82 7.86 4.60
C MET A 130 5.78 8.03 3.48
N GLY A 131 5.19 6.93 3.02
CA GLY A 131 4.32 6.97 1.84
C GLY A 131 5.08 6.99 0.51
N TRP A 132 4.43 7.46 -0.56
CA TRP A 132 4.99 7.47 -1.92
C TRP A 132 5.29 8.87 -2.46
N LYS A 133 5.04 9.90 -1.65
CA LYS A 133 5.46 11.27 -1.89
C LYS A 133 6.88 11.41 -1.32
N ALA A 134 7.74 12.12 -2.06
CA ALA A 134 9.14 12.30 -1.73
C ALA A 134 9.42 13.79 -1.51
N ASP A 135 8.71 14.31 -0.52
CA ASP A 135 8.59 15.69 -0.06
C ASP A 135 9.08 15.80 1.40
N GLY A 136 9.41 17.02 1.82
CA GLY A 136 10.04 17.29 3.12
C GLY A 136 9.21 16.77 4.30
N ASP A 137 7.88 16.92 4.23
CA ASP A 137 6.96 16.53 5.31
C ASP A 137 6.94 15.03 5.61
N TYR A 138 7.39 14.22 4.65
CA TYR A 138 7.41 12.77 4.76
C TYR A 138 8.83 12.22 4.91
N TYR A 139 9.84 13.08 4.87
CA TYR A 139 11.24 12.68 4.96
C TYR A 139 11.60 12.16 6.35
N SER A 140 12.36 11.06 6.41
CA SER A 140 12.92 10.52 7.65
C SER A 140 14.42 10.30 7.52
N GLY A 141 15.21 11.24 8.02
CA GLY A 141 16.67 11.14 8.04
C GLY A 141 17.18 9.93 8.82
N SER A 142 16.62 9.69 10.01
CA SER A 142 16.96 8.53 10.86
C SER A 142 16.62 7.18 10.23
N SER A 143 15.68 7.15 9.29
CA SER A 143 15.31 5.95 8.53
C SER A 143 15.99 5.85 7.17
N SER A 144 16.82 6.82 6.80
CA SER A 144 17.61 6.78 5.56
C SER A 144 18.69 5.72 5.66
N LEU A 145 19.03 5.12 4.51
CA LEU A 145 19.92 3.97 4.45
C LEU A 145 21.26 4.31 3.81
N PHE A 146 22.31 3.75 4.39
CA PHE A 146 23.68 3.79 3.89
C PHE A 146 24.09 2.41 3.44
N ARG A 147 25.01 2.36 2.47
CA ARG A 147 25.53 1.12 1.94
C ARG A 147 26.25 0.35 3.04
N GLY A 148 25.95 -0.95 3.15
CA GLY A 148 26.60 -1.83 4.12
C GLY A 148 25.60 -2.58 4.99
N LYS A 149 26.13 -3.51 5.77
CA LYS A 149 25.38 -4.21 6.82
C LYS A 149 25.93 -3.70 8.16
N TRP A 150 25.07 -3.48 9.14
CA TRP A 150 25.54 -3.25 10.50
C TRP A 150 26.33 -4.48 10.98
N GLY A 151 27.49 -4.24 11.59
CA GLY A 151 28.46 -5.26 11.98
C GLY A 151 29.33 -4.74 13.10
#